data_AF-A0A8S3GX72-F1
#
_entry.id   AF-A0A8S3GX72-F1
#
_cell.length_a   1.000
_cell.length_b   1.000
_cell.length_c   1.000
_cell.angle_alpha   90.00
_cell.angle_beta   90.00
_cell.angle_gamma   90.00
#
_symmetry.space_group_name_H-M   'P 1'
#
loop_
_entity.id
_entity.type
_entity.pdbx_description
1 polymer ?
#
loop_
_entity_poly.entity_id
_entity_poly.type
_entity_poly.pdbx_seq_one_letter_code
_entity_poly.pdbx_strand_id
1 'polypeptide(L)'
;MPGNAGFYSSNTANTPWNVKFKSKQKFEPKVLVWLALSSKGISVPYIGTTDGPAIDSNLYVQKCLPKLLAFIRRYHADNNYIFWPDLASSHYAKNHHYMAKSTKYTFCAKTADKVYHGGWLATTEQQLINRIKQQLKKFDLKIVQTMMLE
;
A
#
# COMPACT_ATOMS: atom_id res chain seq x y z
N MET A 1 -22.75 19.12 -4.17
CA MET A 1 -23.26 17.90 -4.83
C MET A 1 -22.27 17.49 -5.91
N PRO A 2 -21.89 16.21 -6.06
CA PRO A 2 -21.11 15.79 -7.21
C PRO A 2 -22.00 15.95 -8.46
N GLY A 3 -21.69 16.96 -9.28
CA GLY A 3 -22.38 17.21 -10.54
C GLY A 3 -21.97 16.22 -11.62
N ASN A 4 -22.84 16.03 -12.61
CA ASN A 4 -22.66 15.09 -13.71
C ASN A 4 -21.25 15.16 -14.35
N ALA A 5 -20.55 14.03 -14.34
CA ALA A 5 -19.14 13.92 -14.75
C ALA A 5 -18.94 13.32 -16.17
N GLY A 6 -20.02 13.02 -16.89
CA GLY A 6 -20.00 12.45 -18.25
C GLY A 6 -20.24 13.49 -19.36
N PHE A 7 -20.13 13.05 -20.62
CA PHE A 7 -20.60 13.85 -21.76
C PHE A 7 -22.07 13.50 -22.06
N TYR A 8 -22.86 14.50 -22.45
CA TYR A 8 -24.23 14.33 -22.94
C TYR A 8 -24.22 14.49 -24.45
N SER A 9 -24.87 13.57 -25.16
CA SER A 9 -25.06 13.70 -26.60
C SER A 9 -26.43 13.17 -26.98
N SER A 10 -27.18 13.95 -27.76
CA SER A 10 -28.42 13.52 -28.40
C SER A 10 -28.14 12.63 -29.62
N ASN A 11 -26.89 12.53 -30.08
CA ASN A 11 -26.47 11.69 -31.19
C ASN A 11 -25.03 11.16 -30.98
N THR A 12 -24.95 9.96 -30.41
CA THR A 12 -23.69 9.27 -30.09
C THR A 12 -22.91 8.78 -31.31
N ALA A 13 -23.53 8.71 -32.50
CA ALA A 13 -22.88 8.31 -33.75
C ALA A 13 -22.04 9.45 -34.35
N ASN A 14 -22.51 10.69 -34.23
CA ASN A 14 -21.80 11.88 -34.75
C ASN A 14 -20.96 12.62 -33.69
N THR A 15 -20.77 12.02 -32.51
CA THR A 15 -19.97 12.64 -31.45
C THR A 15 -18.48 12.53 -31.75
N PRO A 16 -17.70 13.63 -31.71
CA PRO A 16 -16.26 13.61 -31.96
C PRO A 16 -15.51 12.61 -31.08
N TRP A 17 -14.52 11.93 -31.67
CA TRP A 17 -13.78 10.84 -31.03
C TRP A 17 -13.06 11.29 -29.74
N ASN A 18 -12.49 12.49 -29.76
CA ASN A 18 -11.80 13.14 -28.65
C ASN A 18 -12.72 13.57 -27.49
N VAL A 19 -14.05 13.52 -27.66
CA VAL A 19 -15.04 13.74 -26.60
C VAL A 19 -15.56 12.41 -26.08
N LYS A 20 -15.89 11.49 -27.00
CA LYS A 20 -16.47 10.18 -26.70
C LYS A 20 -15.52 9.27 -25.91
N PHE A 21 -14.23 9.32 -26.22
CA PHE A 21 -13.19 8.47 -25.62
C PHE A 21 -12.22 9.25 -24.72
N LYS A 22 -12.59 10.47 -24.31
CA LYS A 22 -11.76 11.25 -23.39
C LYS A 22 -11.70 10.55 -22.03
N SER A 23 -10.60 9.86 -21.76
CA SER A 23 -10.35 9.33 -20.42
C SER A 23 -10.22 10.50 -19.45
N LYS A 24 -10.99 10.45 -18.37
CA LYS A 24 -10.75 11.29 -17.19
C LYS A 24 -10.22 10.38 -16.11
N GLN A 25 -9.14 10.83 -15.46
CA GLN A 25 -8.66 10.16 -14.27
C GLN A 25 -9.74 10.27 -13.18
N LYS A 26 -10.31 9.14 -12.76
CA LYS A 26 -11.39 9.12 -11.76
C LYS A 26 -10.86 9.45 -10.34
N PHE A 27 -9.59 9.19 -10.09
CA PHE A 27 -8.95 9.35 -8.79
C PHE A 27 -7.58 10.00 -8.95
N GLU A 28 -7.14 10.76 -7.94
CA GLU A 28 -5.77 11.27 -7.87
C GLU A 28 -4.74 10.15 -7.95
N PRO A 29 -3.51 10.44 -8.40
CA PRO A 29 -2.39 9.49 -8.33
C PRO A 29 -2.23 8.94 -6.91
N LYS A 30 -1.95 7.63 -6.80
CA LYS A 30 -1.79 6.97 -5.52
C LYS A 30 -0.40 6.35 -5.43
N VAL A 31 0.04 6.15 -4.20
CA VAL A 31 1.26 5.44 -3.89
C VAL A 31 0.89 4.18 -3.14
N LEU A 32 1.44 3.05 -3.58
CA LEU A 32 1.29 1.78 -2.90
C LEU A 32 2.47 1.59 -1.95
N VAL A 33 2.18 1.23 -0.70
CA VAL A 33 3.20 0.90 0.31
C VAL A 33 2.98 -0.52 0.78
N TRP A 34 4.03 -1.33 0.70
CA TRP A 34 4.08 -2.67 1.28
C TRP A 34 5.25 -2.77 2.25
N LEU A 35 5.02 -3.36 3.42
CA LEU A 35 6.05 -3.67 4.41
C LEU A 35 5.59 -4.81 5.31
N ALA A 36 6.55 -5.44 6.00
CA ALA A 36 6.31 -6.37 7.09
C ALA A 36 6.74 -5.73 8.42
N LEU A 37 6.09 -6.10 9.52
CA LEU A 37 6.47 -5.67 10.86
C LEU A 37 6.29 -6.79 11.89
N SER A 38 7.02 -6.69 12.99
CA SER A 38 6.90 -7.56 14.18
C SER A 38 7.29 -6.78 15.44
N SER A 39 7.13 -7.37 16.63
CA SER A 39 7.65 -6.82 17.89
C SER A 39 9.17 -6.58 17.91
N LYS A 40 9.92 -7.09 16.91
CA LYS A 40 11.36 -6.91 16.76
C LYS A 40 11.73 -5.79 15.76
N GLY A 41 10.77 -5.25 14.99
CA GLY A 41 11.00 -4.12 14.09
C GLY A 41 10.13 -4.10 12.83
N ILE A 42 10.55 -3.31 11.83
CA ILE A 42 9.87 -3.12 10.54
C ILE A 42 10.83 -3.48 9.40
N SER A 43 10.33 -4.10 8.34
CA SER A 43 11.09 -4.37 7.13
C SER A 43 11.41 -3.10 6.36
N VAL A 44 12.36 -3.20 5.42
CA VAL A 44 12.48 -2.17 4.38
C VAL A 44 11.15 -2.16 3.59
N PRO A 45 10.51 -0.99 3.39
CA PRO A 45 9.28 -0.92 2.64
C PRO A 45 9.53 -1.06 1.13
N TYR A 46 8.56 -1.62 0.42
CA TYR A 46 8.38 -1.41 -1.00
C TYR A 46 7.38 -0.26 -1.19
N ILE A 47 7.77 0.71 -2.01
CA ILE A 47 6.92 1.85 -2.37
C ILE A 47 6.84 1.88 -3.89
N GLY A 48 5.63 1.69 -4.43
CA GLY A 48 5.35 1.67 -5.86
C GLY A 48 4.38 2.78 -6.25
N THR A 49 4.44 3.19 -7.51
CA THR A 49 3.54 4.18 -8.12
C THR A 49 2.33 3.46 -8.70
N THR A 50 1.13 4.05 -8.66
CA THR A 50 -0.10 3.38 -9.12
C THR A 50 -0.48 3.68 -10.57
N ASP A 51 0.49 3.83 -11.47
CA ASP A 51 0.20 3.83 -12.90
C ASP A 51 -0.14 2.40 -13.41
N GLY A 52 -0.04 1.39 -12.54
CA GLY A 52 -0.34 -0.02 -12.81
C GLY A 52 -1.39 -0.65 -11.89
N PRO A 53 -1.74 -1.93 -12.13
CA PRO A 53 -2.73 -2.67 -11.33
C PRO A 53 -2.29 -2.79 -9.86
N ALA A 54 -3.25 -3.09 -8.98
CA ALA A 54 -2.98 -3.47 -7.59
C ALA A 54 -1.88 -4.56 -7.52
N ILE A 55 -1.17 -4.70 -6.38
CA ILE A 55 -0.12 -5.74 -6.24
C ILE A 55 -0.69 -7.07 -6.70
N ASP A 56 -0.17 -7.57 -7.81
CA ASP A 56 -0.42 -8.92 -8.29
C ASP A 56 0.60 -9.90 -7.69
N SER A 57 0.41 -11.18 -7.97
CA SER A 57 1.30 -12.22 -7.44
C SER A 57 2.76 -12.06 -7.92
N ASN A 58 2.98 -11.58 -9.14
CA ASN A 58 4.32 -11.46 -9.72
C ASN A 58 5.08 -10.32 -9.07
N LEU A 59 4.45 -9.16 -8.93
CA LEU A 59 5.01 -8.00 -8.24
C LEU A 59 5.29 -8.33 -6.77
N TYR A 60 4.37 -9.06 -6.12
CA TYR A 60 4.57 -9.52 -4.75
C TYR A 60 5.83 -10.38 -4.61
N VAL A 61 5.98 -11.41 -5.45
CA VAL A 61 7.15 -12.31 -5.44
C VAL A 61 8.45 -11.57 -5.78
N GLN A 62 8.42 -10.66 -6.75
CA GLN A 62 9.63 -9.97 -7.20
C GLN A 62 10.08 -8.84 -6.26
N LYS A 63 9.14 -8.11 -5.66
CA LYS A 63 9.44 -6.86 -4.93
C LYS A 63 9.24 -6.95 -3.43
N CYS A 64 8.25 -7.72 -2.98
CA CYS A 64 7.87 -7.81 -1.56
C CYS A 64 8.55 -8.99 -0.86
N LEU A 65 8.48 -10.18 -1.46
CA LEU A 65 9.01 -11.41 -0.87
C LEU A 65 10.51 -11.35 -0.52
N PRO A 66 11.42 -10.77 -1.33
CA PRO A 66 12.83 -10.66 -0.96
C PRO A 66 13.04 -9.78 0.28
N LYS A 67 12.20 -8.75 0.46
CA LYS A 67 12.22 -7.87 1.64
C LYS A 67 11.69 -8.59 2.87
N LEU A 68 10.64 -9.40 2.72
CA LEU A 68 10.12 -10.27 3.79
C LEU A 68 11.19 -11.27 4.24
N LEU A 69 11.83 -11.96 3.31
CA LEU A 69 12.86 -12.96 3.61
C LEU A 69 14.06 -12.33 4.32
N ALA A 70 14.51 -11.15 3.88
CA ALA A 70 15.56 -10.41 4.57
C ALA A 70 15.15 -10.01 6.00
N PHE A 71 13.90 -9.61 6.19
CA PHE A 71 13.36 -9.28 7.50
C PHE A 71 13.29 -10.49 8.44
N ILE A 72 12.79 -11.63 7.95
CA ILE A 72 12.72 -12.89 8.71
C ILE A 72 14.13 -13.35 9.10
N ARG A 73 15.08 -13.38 8.15
CA ARG A 73 16.47 -13.77 8.44
C ARG A 73 17.13 -12.87 9.49
N ARG A 74 16.78 -11.58 9.49
CA ARG A 74 17.36 -10.60 10.43
C ARG A 74 16.79 -10.73 11.84
N TYR A 75 15.49 -10.97 11.99
CA TYR A 75 14.80 -10.85 13.27
C TYR A 75 14.26 -12.17 13.82
N HIS A 76 14.01 -13.16 12.98
CA HIS A 76 13.32 -14.42 13.31
C HIS A 76 14.05 -15.64 12.74
N ALA A 77 15.38 -15.65 12.83
CA ALA A 77 16.23 -16.76 12.41
C ALA A 77 16.02 -18.03 13.26
N ASP A 78 15.43 -17.86 14.45
CA ASP A 78 14.99 -18.91 15.36
C ASP A 78 13.74 -19.68 14.85
N ASN A 79 13.18 -19.28 13.69
CA ASN A 79 11.95 -19.82 13.12
C ASN A 79 10.73 -19.71 14.04
N ASN A 80 10.80 -18.91 15.11
CA ASN A 80 9.70 -18.71 16.05
C ASN A 80 8.89 -17.48 15.62
N TYR A 81 8.18 -17.62 14.51
CA TYR A 81 7.29 -16.58 14.01
C TYR A 81 6.05 -17.17 13.33
N ILE A 82 4.95 -16.42 13.39
CA ILE A 82 3.75 -16.69 12.60
C ILE A 82 3.71 -15.64 11.49
N PHE A 83 3.73 -16.08 10.24
CA PHE A 83 3.54 -15.19 9.11
C PHE A 83 2.05 -14.91 8.91
N TRP A 84 1.72 -13.63 8.76
CA TRP A 84 0.32 -13.22 8.80
C TRP A 84 0.02 -12.11 7.78
N PRO A 85 -0.31 -12.52 6.54
CA PRO A 85 -0.82 -11.63 5.49
C PRO A 85 -2.35 -11.43 5.62
N ASP A 86 -2.91 -10.45 4.90
CA ASP A 86 -4.37 -10.40 4.69
C ASP A 86 -4.81 -11.32 3.56
N LEU A 87 -6.12 -11.42 3.35
CA LEU A 87 -6.76 -12.25 2.31
C LEU A 87 -6.64 -11.68 0.88
N ALA A 88 -5.62 -10.88 0.58
CA ALA A 88 -5.42 -10.34 -0.77
C ALA A 88 -5.01 -11.45 -1.74
N SER A 89 -5.62 -11.47 -2.94
CA SER A 89 -5.42 -12.54 -3.93
C SER A 89 -3.95 -12.74 -4.34
N SER A 90 -3.12 -11.70 -4.28
CA SER A 90 -1.68 -11.79 -4.52
C SER A 90 -0.92 -12.61 -3.48
N HIS A 91 -1.48 -12.81 -2.28
CA HIS A 91 -0.90 -13.68 -1.25
C HIS A 91 -1.30 -15.15 -1.39
N TYR A 92 -2.38 -15.48 -2.11
CA TYR A 92 -2.94 -16.85 -2.19
C TYR A 92 -2.92 -17.45 -3.60
N ALA A 93 -2.29 -16.80 -4.57
CA ALA A 93 -2.15 -17.33 -5.92
C ALA A 93 -1.42 -18.69 -5.87
N LYS A 94 -2.19 -19.79 -6.07
CA LYS A 94 -1.93 -21.24 -6.20
C LYS A 94 -0.78 -21.93 -5.41
N ASN A 95 0.15 -21.23 -4.78
CA ASN A 95 1.38 -21.78 -4.20
C ASN A 95 1.62 -21.37 -2.72
N HIS A 96 0.66 -20.74 -2.04
CA HIS A 96 0.91 -20.16 -0.71
C HIS A 96 -0.30 -20.36 0.21
N HIS A 97 -0.18 -21.27 1.18
CA HIS A 97 -1.17 -21.52 2.23
C HIS A 97 -0.62 -21.00 3.57
N TYR A 98 -1.20 -19.93 4.11
CA TYR A 98 -0.93 -19.46 5.49
C TYR A 98 -2.23 -18.90 6.12
N MET A 99 -2.53 -19.28 7.36
CA MET A 99 -3.75 -18.95 8.11
C MET A 99 -3.60 -17.66 8.96
N ALA A 100 -4.74 -16.99 9.24
CA ALA A 100 -4.86 -15.61 9.73
C ALA A 100 -5.41 -15.45 11.17
N LYS A 101 -5.28 -14.24 11.80
CA LYS A 101 -6.35 -13.50 12.56
C LYS A 101 -5.94 -12.17 13.26
N SER A 102 -6.43 -11.01 12.73
CA SER A 102 -6.54 -9.57 13.22
C SER A 102 -5.42 -8.73 13.95
N THR A 103 -4.61 -7.92 13.22
CA THR A 103 -3.76 -6.77 13.68
C THR A 103 -3.52 -5.70 12.58
N LYS A 104 -4.04 -5.88 11.36
CA LYS A 104 -3.65 -5.10 10.16
C LYS A 104 -4.07 -3.61 10.16
N TYR A 105 -5.12 -3.24 10.88
CA TYR A 105 -5.76 -1.92 10.71
C TYR A 105 -5.05 -0.78 11.46
N THR A 106 -4.40 -1.06 12.59
CA THR A 106 -3.86 -0.02 13.49
C THR A 106 -2.61 0.67 12.93
N PHE A 107 -1.70 -0.07 12.31
CA PHE A 107 -0.43 0.48 11.81
C PHE A 107 -0.64 1.40 10.58
N CYS A 108 -1.48 0.97 9.62
CA CYS A 108 -1.79 1.77 8.43
C CYS A 108 -2.44 3.11 8.79
N ALA A 109 -3.38 3.11 9.74
CA ALA A 109 -4.03 4.34 10.23
C ALA A 109 -3.04 5.29 10.92
N LYS A 110 -2.19 4.78 11.83
CA LYS A 110 -1.16 5.58 12.52
C LYS A 110 -0.11 6.13 11.53
N THR A 111 0.19 5.41 10.45
CA THR A 111 1.09 5.91 9.38
C THR A 111 0.44 7.01 8.57
N ALA A 112 -0.81 6.84 8.16
CA ALA A 112 -1.55 7.86 7.41
C ALA A 112 -1.68 9.16 8.22
N ASP A 113 -2.07 9.05 9.50
CA ASP A 113 -2.15 10.19 10.41
C ASP A 113 -0.82 10.96 10.49
N LYS A 114 0.30 10.26 10.69
CA LYS A 114 1.64 10.91 10.72
C LYS A 114 2.06 11.55 9.39
N VAL A 115 1.63 10.99 8.26
CA VAL A 115 1.96 11.54 6.93
C VAL A 115 1.22 12.85 6.70
N TYR A 116 -0.09 12.87 6.98
CA TYR A 116 -1.00 13.99 6.72
C TYR A 116 -1.16 14.95 7.91
N HIS A 117 -0.48 14.69 9.03
CA HIS A 117 -0.52 15.52 10.22
C HIS A 117 -0.25 17.00 9.90
N GLY A 118 -1.05 17.88 10.52
CA GLY A 118 -0.96 19.33 10.31
C GLY A 118 -1.51 19.80 8.96
N GLY A 119 -2.34 19.00 8.30
CA GLY A 119 -2.91 19.34 6.99
C GLY A 119 -1.88 19.30 5.85
N TRP A 120 -0.78 18.56 6.03
CA TRP A 120 0.25 18.45 5.00
C TRP A 120 -0.32 17.73 3.77
N LEU A 121 -0.13 18.32 2.59
CA LEU A 121 -0.54 17.76 1.30
C LEU A 121 0.67 17.64 0.39
N ALA A 122 0.76 16.52 -0.33
CA ALA A 122 1.78 16.33 -1.35
C ALA A 122 1.36 17.04 -2.64
N THR A 123 2.26 17.80 -3.27
CA THR A 123 2.03 18.36 -4.62
C THR A 123 2.62 17.47 -5.71
N THR A 124 3.51 16.54 -5.35
CA THR A 124 4.06 15.53 -6.25
C THR A 124 4.14 14.16 -5.58
N GLU A 125 4.14 13.11 -6.39
CA GLU A 125 4.29 11.73 -5.91
C GLU A 125 5.61 11.53 -5.16
N GLN A 126 6.72 12.10 -5.68
CA GLN A 126 8.03 11.98 -5.05
C GLN A 126 8.07 12.62 -3.65
N GLN A 127 7.35 13.73 -3.44
CA GLN A 127 7.22 14.33 -2.11
C GLN A 127 6.47 13.40 -1.16
N LEU A 128 5.38 12.76 -1.61
CA LEU A 128 4.65 11.78 -0.81
C LEU A 128 5.53 10.59 -0.44
N ILE A 129 6.27 10.03 -1.40
CA ILE A 129 7.22 8.93 -1.17
C ILE A 129 8.28 9.31 -0.13
N ASN A 130 8.87 10.50 -0.26
CA ASN A 130 9.89 10.97 0.66
C ASN A 130 9.32 11.19 2.08
N ARG A 131 8.11 11.75 2.17
CA ARG A 131 7.41 11.94 3.43
C ARG A 131 7.10 10.61 4.11
N ILE A 132 6.57 9.62 3.38
CA ILE A 132 6.32 8.27 3.89
C ILE A 132 7.61 7.66 4.45
N LYS A 133 8.71 7.71 3.69
CA LYS A 133 10.02 7.20 4.15
C LYS A 133 10.49 7.89 5.44
N GLN A 134 10.31 9.21 5.54
CA GLN A 134 10.68 9.97 6.73
C GLN A 134 9.82 9.61 7.95
N GLN A 135 8.51 9.43 7.77
CA GLN A 135 7.62 9.07 8.88
C GLN A 135 7.86 7.64 9.34
N LEU A 136 8.08 6.69 8.42
CA LEU A 136 8.42 5.30 8.75
C LEU A 136 9.69 5.20 9.60
N LYS A 137 10.69 6.07 9.39
CA LYS A 137 11.89 6.14 10.25
C LYS A 137 11.62 6.54 11.70
N LYS A 138 10.48 7.19 11.97
CA LYS A 138 10.10 7.62 13.33
C LYS A 138 9.31 6.55 14.10
N PHE A 139 8.94 5.44 13.46
CA PHE A 139 8.39 4.30 14.17
C PHE A 139 9.54 3.56 14.83
N ASP A 140 9.81 3.93 16.08
CA ASP A 140 10.77 3.20 16.90
C ASP A 140 10.21 1.84 17.35
N LEU A 141 11.08 1.02 17.94
CA LEU A 141 10.74 -0.33 18.39
C LEU A 141 9.61 -0.32 19.42
N LYS A 142 9.58 0.67 20.33
CA LYS A 142 8.56 0.76 21.38
C LYS A 142 7.18 0.96 20.78
N ILE A 143 7.06 1.87 19.82
CA ILE A 143 5.81 2.13 19.10
C ILE A 143 5.28 0.84 18.45
N VAL A 144 6.15 0.08 17.78
CA VAL A 144 5.74 -1.16 17.09
C VAL A 144 5.35 -2.25 18.09
N GLN A 145 6.07 -2.36 19.21
CA GLN A 145 5.74 -3.30 20.28
C GLN A 145 4.40 -2.98 20.92
N THR A 146 4.13 -1.71 21.24
CA THR A 146 2.83 -1.28 21.77
C THR A 146 1.69 -1.66 20.83
N MET A 147 1.85 -1.46 19.52
CA MET A 147 0.81 -1.82 18.53
C MET A 147 0.54 -3.32 18.40
N MET A 148 1.46 -4.18 18.82
CA MET A 148 1.33 -5.63 18.74
C MET A 148 0.74 -6.25 20.02
N LEU A 149 0.64 -5.46 21.08
CA LEU A 149 0.04 -5.84 22.37
C LEU A 149 -1.41 -5.34 22.52
N GLU A 150 -1.83 -4.38 21.68
CA GLU A 150 -3.21 -3.89 21.50
C GLU A 150 -4.04 -4.88 20.67
#